data_AF-D9DBS2-F1
#
_entry.id   AF-D9DBS2-F1
#
_cell.length_a   1.000
_cell.length_b   1.000
_cell.length_c   1.000
_cell.angle_alpha   90.00
_cell.angle_beta   90.00
_cell.angle_gamma   90.00
#
_symmetry.space_group_name_H-M   'P 1'
#
loop_
_entity.id
_entity.type
_entity.pdbx_description
1 polymer ?
#
loop_
_entity_poly.entity_id
_entity_poly.type
_entity_poly.pdbx_seq_one_letter_code
_entity_poly.pdbx_strand_id
1 'polypeptide(L)'
;TETMTIHHDKHHATYVANVNAALEKHPEIGDDLEALLADVDSIPTDIRQAVINNGGGHLNHALFWELLSPEKQEPTTQVLAAIEEAFGSFDEFKAAFTQAATTRFGSGWAWLVVNENGKLEVLSTAN
;
A
#
# COMPACT_ATOMS: atom_id res chain seq x y z
N THR A 1 -1.64 -18.76 -11.39
CA THR A 1 -0.65 -19.26 -10.41
C THR A 1 0.73 -18.68 -10.67
N GLU A 2 1.21 -18.66 -11.93
CA GLU A 2 2.51 -18.05 -12.31
C GLU A 2 2.70 -16.61 -11.81
N THR A 3 1.71 -15.72 -12.00
CA THR A 3 1.77 -14.34 -11.49
C THR A 3 1.95 -14.29 -9.98
N MET A 4 1.20 -15.09 -9.21
CA MET A 4 1.32 -15.08 -7.74
C MET A 4 2.72 -15.50 -7.29
N THR A 5 3.27 -16.55 -7.91
CA THR A 5 4.64 -17.02 -7.63
C THR A 5 5.68 -15.95 -7.96
N ILE A 6 5.61 -15.31 -9.13
CA ILE A 6 6.58 -14.29 -9.53
C ILE A 6 6.43 -13.02 -8.68
N HIS A 7 5.20 -12.58 -8.45
CA HIS A 7 4.89 -11.36 -7.72
C HIS A 7 5.30 -11.44 -6.25
N HIS A 8 5.10 -12.60 -5.61
CA HIS A 8 5.56 -12.84 -4.24
C HIS A 8 7.06 -13.18 -4.19
N ASP A 9 7.49 -14.27 -4.83
CA ASP A 9 8.83 -14.84 -4.60
C ASP A 9 9.96 -14.06 -5.29
N LYS A 10 9.62 -13.17 -6.24
CA LYS A 10 10.61 -12.34 -6.94
C LYS A 10 10.43 -10.86 -6.64
N HIS A 11 9.28 -10.28 -6.97
CA HIS A 11 9.10 -8.82 -6.81
C HIS A 11 9.08 -8.42 -5.34
N HIS A 12 8.19 -9.01 -4.53
CA HIS A 12 8.13 -8.72 -3.09
C HIS A 12 9.46 -9.05 -2.40
N ALA A 13 10.05 -10.21 -2.68
CA ALA A 13 11.36 -10.60 -2.14
C ALA A 13 12.49 -9.60 -2.47
N THR A 14 12.47 -8.99 -3.67
CA THR A 14 13.46 -7.97 -4.06
C THR A 14 13.34 -6.70 -3.23
N TYR A 15 12.10 -6.25 -2.95
CA TYR A 15 11.88 -5.10 -2.08
C TYR A 15 12.41 -5.36 -0.66
N VAL A 16 12.11 -6.53 -0.10
CA VAL A 16 12.62 -6.93 1.23
C VAL A 16 14.15 -6.96 1.26
N ALA A 17 14.79 -7.59 0.26
CA ALA A 17 16.25 -7.66 0.21
C ALA A 17 16.89 -6.26 0.13
N ASN A 18 16.34 -5.38 -0.71
CA ASN A 18 16.89 -4.05 -0.91
C ASN A 18 16.67 -3.11 0.28
N VAL A 19 15.52 -3.19 0.95
CA VAL A 19 15.28 -2.35 2.13
C VAL A 19 16.17 -2.78 3.31
N ASN A 20 16.37 -4.09 3.52
CA ASN A 20 17.32 -4.58 4.52
C ASN A 20 18.74 -4.05 4.26
N ALA A 21 19.22 -4.14 3.01
CA ALA A 21 20.54 -3.63 2.64
C ALA A 21 20.67 -2.10 2.78
N ALA A 22 19.57 -1.36 2.69
CA ALA A 22 19.56 0.09 2.95
C ALA A 22 19.64 0.39 4.45
N LEU A 23 18.83 -0.29 5.27
CA LEU A 23 18.77 -0.11 6.72
C LEU A 23 20.07 -0.55 7.43
N GLU A 24 20.79 -1.54 6.90
CA GLU A 24 22.10 -1.97 7.42
C GLU A 24 23.14 -0.82 7.48
N LYS A 25 22.99 0.22 6.67
CA LYS A 25 23.88 1.40 6.69
C LYS A 25 23.60 2.35 7.85
N HIS A 26 22.38 2.29 8.39
CA HIS A 26 21.86 3.18 9.42
C HIS A 26 21.10 2.39 10.50
N PRO A 27 21.76 1.48 11.25
CA PRO A 27 21.08 0.65 12.25
C PRO A 27 20.41 1.46 13.37
N GLU A 28 20.79 2.73 13.56
CA GLU A 28 20.23 3.63 14.56
C GLU A 28 18.77 4.04 14.31
N ILE A 29 18.27 3.94 13.07
CA ILE A 29 16.88 4.31 12.74
C ILE A 29 15.89 3.14 12.92
N GLY A 30 16.41 1.92 13.15
CA GLY A 30 15.59 0.72 13.28
C GLY A 30 14.97 0.26 11.95
N ASP A 31 13.95 -0.60 12.04
CA ASP A 31 13.30 -1.28 10.91
C ASP A 31 11.77 -1.14 10.90
N ASP A 32 11.21 -0.25 11.71
CA ASP A 32 9.78 0.11 11.67
C ASP A 32 9.48 0.95 10.42
N LEU A 33 9.18 0.28 9.32
CA LEU A 33 8.93 0.92 8.03
C LEU A 33 7.67 1.79 8.02
N GLU A 34 6.65 1.48 8.83
CA GLU A 34 5.46 2.33 8.93
C GLU A 34 5.83 3.68 9.53
N ALA A 35 6.59 3.67 10.63
CA ALA A 35 7.08 4.89 11.25
C ALA A 35 8.04 5.68 10.33
N LEU A 36 8.96 4.99 9.66
CA LEU A 36 9.92 5.62 8.75
C LEU A 36 9.23 6.26 7.53
N LEU A 37 8.21 5.60 6.96
CA LEU A 37 7.50 6.11 5.79
C LEU A 37 6.44 7.16 6.11
N ALA A 38 6.00 7.25 7.38
CA ALA A 38 5.16 8.35 7.85
C ALA A 38 5.91 9.69 7.90
N ASP A 39 7.23 9.68 8.15
CA ASP A 39 8.09 10.86 8.11
C ASP A 39 9.38 10.55 7.33
N VAL A 40 9.28 10.60 5.99
CA VAL A 40 10.41 10.30 5.10
C VAL A 40 11.57 11.28 5.22
N ASP A 41 11.33 12.48 5.79
CA ASP A 41 12.38 13.47 6.00
C ASP A 41 13.29 13.12 7.19
N SER A 42 12.81 12.29 8.12
CA SER A 42 13.63 11.72 9.20
C SER A 42 14.65 10.69 8.70
N ILE A 43 14.43 10.10 7.52
CA ILE A 43 15.32 9.09 6.95
C ILE A 43 16.60 9.76 6.41
N PRO A 44 17.80 9.24 6.74
CA PRO A 44 19.07 9.73 6.21
C PRO A 44 19.07 9.84 4.68
N THR A 45 19.49 10.99 4.18
CA THR A 45 19.33 11.39 2.77
C THR A 45 19.93 10.38 1.78
N ASP A 46 21.02 9.70 2.14
CA ASP A 46 21.73 8.75 1.30
C ASP A 46 21.02 7.40 1.13
N ILE A 47 20.09 7.06 2.04
CA ILE A 47 19.24 5.85 1.92
C ILE A 47 17.76 6.17 1.72
N ARG A 48 17.33 7.42 1.90
CA ARG A 48 15.92 7.84 1.88
C ARG A 48 15.13 7.28 0.72
N GLN A 49 15.56 7.50 -0.52
CA GLN A 49 14.80 7.01 -1.68
C GLN A 49 14.79 5.48 -1.77
N ALA A 50 15.86 4.81 -1.32
CA ALA A 50 15.91 3.36 -1.29
C ALA A 50 14.90 2.81 -0.27
N VAL A 51 14.75 3.44 0.90
CA VAL A 51 13.74 3.09 1.90
C VAL A 51 12.33 3.42 1.41
N ILE A 52 12.10 4.58 0.76
CA ILE A 52 10.80 4.91 0.16
C ILE A 52 10.38 3.83 -0.84
N ASN A 53 11.24 3.52 -1.81
CA ASN A 53 10.88 2.61 -2.90
C ASN A 53 10.74 1.16 -2.43
N ASN A 54 11.69 0.68 -1.62
CA ASN A 54 11.75 -0.73 -1.25
C ASN A 54 11.00 -1.02 0.07
N GLY A 55 11.02 -0.09 1.02
CA GLY A 55 10.16 -0.16 2.21
C GLY A 55 8.70 -0.01 1.84
N GLY A 56 8.36 0.99 1.00
CA GLY A 56 7.01 1.13 0.46
C GLY A 56 6.62 -0.08 -0.39
N GLY A 57 7.53 -0.58 -1.23
CA GLY A 57 7.34 -1.84 -1.96
C GLY A 57 7.01 -3.02 -1.04
N HIS A 58 7.74 -3.20 0.07
CA HIS A 58 7.48 -4.25 1.04
C HIS A 58 6.11 -4.09 1.70
N LEU A 59 5.82 -2.94 2.32
CA LEU A 59 4.55 -2.72 3.04
C LEU A 59 3.34 -2.87 2.12
N ASN A 60 3.40 -2.29 0.91
CA ASN A 60 2.30 -2.35 -0.06
C ASN A 60 1.99 -3.81 -0.47
N HIS A 61 3.02 -4.64 -0.68
CA HIS A 61 2.81 -6.05 -1.05
C HIS A 61 2.37 -6.89 0.15
N ALA A 62 2.95 -6.67 1.34
CA ALA A 62 2.54 -7.37 2.56
C ALA A 62 1.04 -7.18 2.80
N LEU A 63 0.56 -5.93 2.76
CA LEU A 63 -0.87 -5.61 2.85
C LEU A 63 -1.69 -6.25 1.71
N PHE A 64 -1.21 -6.16 0.47
CA PHE A 64 -1.92 -6.73 -0.69
C PHE A 64 -2.21 -8.22 -0.53
N TRP A 65 -1.26 -9.00 0.02
CA TRP A 65 -1.48 -10.44 0.21
C TRP A 65 -2.53 -10.75 1.28
N GLU A 66 -2.57 -9.97 2.35
CA GLU A 66 -3.55 -10.12 3.43
C GLU A 66 -4.98 -9.73 2.99
N LEU A 67 -5.09 -8.80 2.05
CA LEU A 67 -6.38 -8.35 1.50
C LEU A 67 -7.00 -9.31 0.47
N LEU A 68 -6.27 -10.34 0.02
CA LEU A 68 -6.77 -11.34 -0.92
C LEU A 68 -7.28 -12.58 -0.19
N SER A 69 -8.39 -13.13 -0.68
CA SER A 69 -8.95 -14.37 -0.16
C SER A 69 -9.36 -15.31 -1.30
N PRO A 70 -9.14 -16.63 -1.17
CA PRO A 70 -9.67 -17.61 -2.12
C PRO A 70 -11.19 -17.75 -2.00
N GLU A 71 -11.77 -17.33 -0.86
CA GLU A 71 -13.19 -17.40 -0.58
C GLU A 71 -13.88 -16.10 -0.97
N LYS A 72 -15.11 -16.21 -1.46
CA LYS A 72 -15.94 -15.03 -1.69
C LYS A 72 -16.28 -14.37 -0.36
N GLN A 73 -16.03 -13.08 -0.26
CA GLN A 73 -16.40 -12.24 0.89
C GLN A 73 -17.27 -11.06 0.42
N GLU A 74 -18.05 -10.51 1.35
CA GLU A 74 -18.78 -9.26 1.20
C GLU A 74 -18.31 -8.29 2.30
N PRO A 75 -18.39 -6.96 2.09
CA PRO A 75 -18.02 -6.01 3.13
C PRO A 75 -18.78 -6.27 4.44
N THR A 76 -18.09 -6.17 5.57
CA THR A 76 -18.76 -6.24 6.87
C THR A 76 -19.72 -5.06 7.02
N THR A 77 -20.73 -5.19 7.90
CA THR A 77 -21.73 -4.13 8.11
C THR A 77 -21.10 -2.77 8.45
N GLN A 78 -20.03 -2.77 9.25
CA GLN A 78 -19.34 -1.54 9.62
C GLN A 78 -18.62 -0.90 8.43
N VAL A 79 -17.93 -1.69 7.61
CA VAL A 79 -17.22 -1.19 6.42
C VAL A 79 -18.21 -0.73 5.35
N LEU A 80 -19.29 -1.47 5.13
CA LEU A 80 -20.34 -1.08 4.18
C LEU A 80 -20.98 0.26 4.58
N ALA A 81 -21.34 0.44 5.86
CA ALA A 81 -21.91 1.69 6.34
C ALA A 81 -20.95 2.88 6.15
N ALA A 82 -19.66 2.69 6.43
CA ALA A 82 -18.65 3.73 6.20
C ALA A 82 -18.48 4.06 4.71
N ILE A 83 -18.57 3.05 3.84
CA ILE A 83 -18.55 3.25 2.38
C ILE A 83 -19.78 4.05 1.93
N GLU A 84 -20.98 3.68 2.38
CA GLU A 84 -22.21 4.38 2.00
C GLU A 84 -22.24 5.81 2.55
N GLU A 85 -21.67 6.06 3.73
CA GLU A 85 -21.51 7.42 4.26
C GLU A 85 -20.58 8.28 3.40
N ALA A 86 -19.47 7.72 2.92
CA ALA A 86 -18.46 8.47 2.16
C ALA A 86 -18.80 8.61 0.67
N PHE A 87 -19.41 7.59 0.07
CA PHE A 87 -19.58 7.48 -1.38
C PHE A 87 -21.04 7.43 -1.84
N GLY A 88 -22.01 7.39 -0.93
CA GLY A 88 -23.45 7.28 -1.22
C GLY A 88 -23.92 5.83 -1.38
N SER A 89 -23.17 5.01 -2.11
CA SER A 89 -23.45 3.58 -2.30
C SER A 89 -22.18 2.76 -2.56
N PHE A 90 -22.27 1.44 -2.38
CA PHE A 90 -21.16 0.53 -2.73
C PHE A 90 -20.83 0.54 -4.23
N ASP A 91 -21.83 0.73 -5.09
CA ASP A 91 -21.63 0.81 -6.53
C ASP A 91 -20.89 2.11 -6.93
N GLU A 92 -21.22 3.23 -6.30
CA GLU A 92 -20.49 4.49 -6.48
C GLU A 92 -19.05 4.39 -5.98
N PHE A 93 -18.81 3.74 -4.83
CA PHE A 93 -17.46 3.42 -4.37
C PHE A 93 -16.69 2.57 -5.39
N LYS A 94 -17.29 1.49 -5.90
CA LYS A 94 -16.66 0.64 -6.91
C LYS A 94 -16.30 1.41 -8.16
N ALA A 95 -17.17 2.31 -8.62
CA ALA A 95 -16.91 3.18 -9.76
C ALA A 95 -15.72 4.11 -9.49
N ALA A 96 -15.70 4.77 -8.34
CA ALA A 96 -14.61 5.67 -7.94
C ALA A 96 -13.27 4.95 -7.80
N PHE A 97 -13.25 3.79 -7.13
CA PHE A 97 -12.04 2.97 -6.96
C PHE A 97 -11.53 2.44 -8.31
N THR A 98 -12.42 1.96 -9.17
CA THR A 98 -12.06 1.48 -10.52
C THR A 98 -11.49 2.61 -11.38
N GLN A 99 -12.04 3.82 -11.28
CA GLN A 99 -11.52 4.99 -11.97
C GLN A 99 -10.12 5.35 -11.49
N ALA A 100 -9.88 5.40 -10.17
CA ALA A 100 -8.56 5.68 -9.61
C ALA A 100 -7.51 4.63 -10.04
N ALA A 101 -7.88 3.34 -10.06
CA ALA A 101 -7.03 2.26 -10.51
C ALA A 101 -6.71 2.31 -12.02
N THR A 102 -7.69 2.67 -12.85
CA THR A 102 -7.54 2.68 -14.31
C THR A 102 -6.83 3.93 -14.82
N THR A 103 -6.97 5.06 -14.13
CA THR A 103 -6.40 6.35 -14.55
C THR A 103 -5.00 6.61 -14.00
N ARG A 104 -4.49 5.77 -13.08
CA ARG A 104 -3.09 5.78 -12.68
C ARG A 104 -2.22 5.50 -13.91
N PHE A 105 -1.57 6.54 -14.41
CA PHE A 105 -0.64 6.43 -15.53
C PHE A 105 0.73 5.93 -15.04
N GLY A 106 1.27 4.89 -15.68
CA GLY A 106 2.48 4.21 -15.23
C GLY A 106 2.22 3.28 -14.04
N SER A 107 3.30 2.86 -13.37
CA SER A 107 3.21 2.00 -12.18
C SER A 107 2.68 2.76 -10.97
N GLY A 108 1.86 2.09 -10.17
CA GLY A 108 1.30 2.65 -8.95
C GLY A 108 0.20 1.77 -8.35
N TRP A 109 -0.52 2.32 -7.38
CA TRP A 109 -1.56 1.64 -6.62
C TRP A 109 -2.82 2.50 -6.52
N ALA A 110 -3.98 1.87 -6.34
CA ALA A 110 -5.22 2.51 -5.93
C ALA A 110 -5.59 2.04 -4.52
N TRP A 111 -6.09 2.96 -3.71
CA TRP A 111 -6.29 2.76 -2.29
C TRP A 111 -7.67 3.22 -1.84
N LEU A 112 -8.22 2.50 -0.87
CA LEU A 112 -9.26 2.99 0.02
C LEU A 112 -8.58 3.26 1.37
N VAL A 113 -8.57 4.50 1.81
CA VAL A 113 -7.87 4.93 3.03
C VAL A 113 -8.81 5.56 4.03
N VAL A 114 -8.41 5.59 5.30
CA VAL A 114 -9.00 6.46 6.32
C VAL A 114 -8.11 7.70 6.44
N ASN A 115 -8.66 8.88 6.17
CA ASN A 115 -7.91 10.14 6.25
C ASN A 115 -7.75 10.61 7.72
N GLU A 116 -7.03 11.72 7.92
CA GLU A 116 -6.79 12.33 9.24
C GLU A 116 -8.08 12.71 10.00
N ASN A 117 -9.19 12.91 9.29
CA ASN A 117 -10.50 13.21 9.85
C ASN A 117 -11.33 11.95 10.15
N GLY A 118 -10.76 10.75 9.96
CA GLY A 118 -11.45 9.48 10.17
C GLY A 118 -12.48 9.14 9.07
N LYS A 119 -12.37 9.74 7.89
CA LYS A 119 -13.29 9.52 6.75
C LYS A 119 -12.63 8.68 5.66
N LEU A 120 -13.45 7.89 4.96
CA LEU A 120 -12.98 7.09 3.83
C LEU A 120 -12.72 7.96 2.60
N GLU A 121 -11.60 7.70 1.95
CA GLU A 121 -11.20 8.36 0.70
C GLU A 121 -10.64 7.34 -0.30
N VAL A 122 -10.85 7.61 -1.59
CA VAL A 122 -10.19 6.88 -2.68
C VAL A 122 -9.09 7.76 -3.25
N LEU A 123 -7.87 7.22 -3.33
CA LEU A 123 -6.72 7.88 -3.96
C LEU A 123 -5.86 6.89 -4.72
N SER A 124 -4.91 7.38 -5.51
CA SER A 124 -3.87 6.56 -6.12
C SER A 124 -2.49 7.13 -5.85
N THR A 125 -1.49 6.28 -5.70
CA THR A 125 -0.09 6.68 -5.52
C THR A 125 0.76 6.21 -6.69
N ALA A 126 1.79 7.00 -7.02
CA ALA A 126 2.89 6.54 -7.87
C ALA A 126 3.93 5.82 -6.98
N ASN A 127 4.82 5.09 -7.63
CA ASN A 127 6.03 4.54 -7.00
C ASN A 127 6.81 5.59 -6.21
#